data_AF-A0A821TWB5-F1
#
_entry.id   AF-A0A821TWB5-F1
#
_cell.length_a   1.000
_cell.length_b   1.000
_cell.length_c   1.000
_cell.angle_alpha   90.00
_cell.angle_beta   90.00
_cell.angle_gamma   90.00
#
_symmetry.space_group_name_H-M   'P 1'
#
loop_
_entity.id
_entity.type
_entity.pdbx_description
1 polymer ?
#
loop_
_entity_poly.entity_id
_entity_poly.type
_entity_poly.pdbx_seq_one_letter_code
_entity_poly.pdbx_strand_id
1 'polypeptide(L)'
;MSTVYYTLSNTVFRNFLFYAVASTLKMMLMSLLTARQRFRKNAFVNPEDIDTRKIKNLVPTTSDPDVERVRRNHLNDIENIIPFVLIGFCYIVCNPDPHMALWHFRLFFFFTP
;
A
#
# COMPACT_ATOMS: atom_id res chain seq x y z
N MET A 1 24.03 18.55 22.66
CA MET A 1 22.57 18.32 22.53
C MET A 1 22.38 17.03 21.75
N SER A 2 21.76 16.02 22.35
CA SER A 2 21.42 14.79 21.63
C SER A 2 20.41 15.12 20.52
N THR A 3 20.80 14.97 19.26
CA THR A 3 19.92 15.17 18.11
C THR A 3 18.89 14.05 18.08
N VAL A 4 17.69 14.34 18.58
CA VAL A 4 16.56 13.41 18.50
C VAL A 4 15.97 13.51 17.09
N TYR A 5 16.29 12.52 16.24
CA TYR A 5 15.87 12.51 14.84
C TYR A 5 14.38 12.20 14.66
N TYR A 6 13.82 11.32 15.49
CA TYR A 6 12.43 10.88 15.45
C TYR A 6 11.56 11.74 16.37
N THR A 7 11.37 13.01 16.03
CA THR A 7 10.48 13.92 16.78
C THR A 7 9.70 14.78 15.80
N LEU A 8 8.45 15.11 16.15
CA LEU A 8 7.56 15.92 15.31
C LEU A 8 8.05 17.36 15.09
N SER A 9 9.03 17.81 15.88
CA SER A 9 9.75 19.08 15.68
C SER A 9 10.65 19.03 14.44
N ASN A 10 11.12 17.84 14.05
CA ASN A 10 11.88 17.66 12.82
C ASN A 10 10.92 17.67 11.63
N THR A 11 11.08 18.67 10.76
CA THR A 11 10.25 18.86 9.55
C THR A 11 10.36 17.68 8.59
N VAL A 12 11.55 17.06 8.49
CA VAL A 12 11.79 15.88 7.64
C VAL A 12 10.98 14.68 8.15
N PHE A 13 11.05 14.41 9.45
CA PHE A 13 10.32 13.30 10.07
C PHE A 13 8.80 13.49 9.96
N ARG A 14 8.30 14.70 10.19
CA ARG A 14 6.88 15.02 10.04
C ARG A 14 6.39 14.80 8.61
N ASN A 15 7.16 15.26 7.62
CA ASN A 15 6.82 15.08 6.21
C ASN A 15 6.86 13.60 5.83
N PHE A 16 7.90 12.88 6.24
CA PHE A 16 8.02 11.43 6.03
C PHE A 16 6.80 10.68 6.59
N LEU A 17 6.43 10.94 7.85
CA LEU A 17 5.28 10.31 8.49
C LEU A 17 3.99 10.54 7.71
N PHE A 18 3.73 11.76 7.25
CA PHE A 18 2.54 12.07 6.47
C PHE A 18 2.47 11.22 5.18
N TYR A 19 3.57 11.18 4.41
CA TYR A 19 3.60 10.40 3.16
C TYR A 19 3.64 8.89 3.40
N ALA A 20 4.27 8.41 4.47
CA ALA A 20 4.27 7.00 4.85
C ALA A 20 2.85 6.54 5.23
N VAL A 21 2.13 7.32 6.05
CA VAL A 21 0.74 7.02 6.42
C VAL A 21 -0.18 7.11 5.21
N ALA A 22 -0.03 8.13 4.36
CA ALA A 22 -0.84 8.27 3.14
C ALA A 22 -0.63 7.09 2.17
N SER A 23 0.63 6.66 1.97
CA SER A 23 0.96 5.49 1.14
C SER A 23 0.37 4.20 1.73
N THR A 24 0.51 4.00 3.05
CA THR A 24 -0.06 2.84 3.73
C THR A 24 -1.59 2.82 3.63
N LEU A 25 -2.24 3.97 3.73
CA LEU A 25 -3.69 4.09 3.56
C LEU A 25 -4.11 3.74 2.13
N LYS A 26 -3.38 4.21 1.10
CA LYS A 26 -3.60 3.80 -0.30
C LYS A 26 -3.55 2.27 -0.43
N MET A 27 -2.53 1.63 0.15
CA MET A 27 -2.39 0.18 0.13
C MET A 27 -3.57 -0.54 0.82
N MET A 28 -4.06 -0.01 1.95
CA MET A 28 -5.26 -0.54 2.63
C MET A 28 -6.53 -0.38 1.78
N LEU A 29 -6.66 0.71 1.03
CA LEU A 29 -7.78 0.89 0.11
C LEU A 29 -7.72 -0.12 -1.06
N MET A 30 -6.52 -0.44 -1.56
CA MET A 30 -6.36 -1.46 -2.60
C MET A 30 -6.84 -2.85 -2.14
N SER A 31 -6.59 -3.24 -0.89
CA SER A 31 -7.08 -4.52 -0.36
C SER A 31 -8.61 -4.59 -0.35
N LEU A 32 -9.28 -3.51 0.06
CA LEU A 32 -10.74 -3.38 0.02
C LEU A 32 -11.30 -3.42 -1.42
N LEU A 33 -10.59 -2.80 -2.37
CA LEU A 33 -10.97 -2.85 -3.79
C LEU A 33 -10.87 -4.28 -4.34
N THR A 34 -9.82 -5.04 -4.01
CA THR A 34 -9.75 -6.47 -4.36
C THR A 34 -10.93 -7.25 -3.82
N ALA A 35 -11.30 -7.06 -2.55
CA ALA A 35 -12.43 -7.72 -1.95
C ALA A 35 -13.74 -7.36 -2.68
N ARG A 36 -13.97 -6.06 -2.92
CA ARG A 36 -15.14 -5.58 -3.66
C ARG A 36 -15.21 -6.15 -5.09
N GLN A 37 -14.08 -6.24 -5.78
CA GLN A 37 -13.99 -6.81 -7.13
C GLN A 37 -14.34 -8.30 -7.12
N ARG A 38 -13.86 -9.05 -6.11
CA ARG A 38 -14.21 -10.47 -5.91
C ARG A 38 -15.71 -10.66 -5.67
N PHE A 39 -16.32 -9.88 -4.78
CA PHE A 39 -17.76 -9.92 -4.55
C PHE A 39 -18.58 -9.54 -5.79
N ARG A 40 -18.12 -8.54 -6.56
CA ARG A 40 -18.82 -8.10 -7.79
C ARG A 40 -18.76 -9.16 -8.90
N LYS A 41 -17.62 -9.84 -9.06
CA LYS A 41 -17.40 -10.84 -10.11
C LYS A 41 -17.73 -12.27 -9.66
N ASN A 42 -18.11 -12.47 -8.38
CA ASN A 42 -18.27 -13.77 -7.74
C ASN A 42 -17.05 -14.70 -7.94
N ALA A 43 -15.87 -14.12 -8.12
CA ALA A 43 -14.62 -14.84 -8.35
C ALA A 43 -13.93 -15.08 -7.01
N PHE A 44 -14.34 -16.15 -6.33
CA PHE A 44 -13.76 -16.56 -5.05
C PHE A 44 -12.67 -17.61 -5.30
N VAL A 45 -11.55 -17.47 -4.58
CA VAL A 45 -10.40 -18.39 -4.66
C VAL A 45 -10.67 -19.64 -3.82
N ASN A 46 -11.36 -19.45 -2.71
CA ASN A 46 -11.53 -20.43 -1.67
C ASN A 46 -12.97 -20.98 -1.67
N PRO A 47 -13.16 -22.30 -1.60
CA PRO A 47 -14.49 -22.91 -1.67
C PRO A 47 -15.37 -22.58 -0.45
N GLU A 48 -14.79 -22.23 0.70
CA GLU A 48 -15.51 -21.79 1.90
C GLU A 48 -16.10 -20.37 1.77
N ASP A 49 -15.52 -19.52 0.91
CA ASP A 49 -16.03 -18.18 0.61
C ASP A 49 -17.22 -18.24 -0.37
N ILE A 50 -17.40 -19.38 -1.03
CA ILE A 50 -18.55 -19.65 -1.90
C ILE A 50 -19.71 -20.06 -1.00
N ASP A 51 -20.65 -19.14 -0.78
CA ASP A 51 -21.94 -19.48 -0.16
C ASP A 51 -22.66 -20.47 -1.08
N THR A 52 -22.45 -21.75 -0.79
CA THR A 52 -22.96 -22.92 -1.53
C THR A 52 -24.48 -22.93 -1.61
N ARG A 53 -25.15 -22.10 -0.77
CA ARG A 53 -26.60 -21.95 -0.72
C ARG A 53 -27.16 -20.95 -1.74
N LYS A 54 -26.38 -19.98 -2.24
CA LYS A 54 -26.90 -18.92 -3.12
C LYS A 54 -26.60 -19.12 -4.60
N ILE A 55 -25.52 -19.80 -4.97
CA ILE A 55 -25.10 -19.88 -6.38
C ILE A 55 -24.68 -21.31 -6.69
N LYS A 56 -25.62 -22.08 -7.25
CA LYS A 56 -25.54 -23.54 -7.42
C LYS A 56 -24.49 -24.03 -8.42
N ASN A 57 -23.77 -23.16 -9.14
CA ASN A 57 -22.83 -23.52 -10.20
C ASN A 57 -21.62 -22.56 -10.31
N LEU A 58 -21.13 -21.99 -9.21
CA LEU A 58 -19.88 -21.23 -9.24
C LEU A 58 -18.69 -22.17 -9.19
N VAL A 59 -18.09 -22.43 -10.34
CA VAL A 59 -16.74 -23.00 -10.40
C VAL A 59 -15.79 -21.97 -9.78
N PRO A 60 -14.98 -22.33 -8.76
CA PRO A 60 -13.97 -21.43 -8.20
C PRO A 60 -13.05 -20.98 -9.34
N THR A 61 -13.31 -19.77 -9.83
CA THR A 61 -12.59 -19.22 -10.97
C THR A 61 -11.55 -18.28 -10.39
N THR A 62 -10.37 -18.83 -10.14
CA THR A 62 -9.23 -18.13 -9.53
C THR A 62 -8.71 -16.98 -10.42
N SER A 63 -9.09 -16.95 -11.70
CA SER A 63 -8.44 -16.18 -12.76
C SER A 63 -9.36 -15.18 -13.48
N ASP A 64 -10.21 -14.43 -12.78
CA ASP A 64 -10.82 -13.24 -13.40
C ASP A 64 -9.73 -12.19 -13.65
N PRO A 65 -9.49 -11.77 -14.91
CA PRO A 65 -8.39 -10.90 -15.27
C PRO A 65 -8.46 -9.53 -14.58
N ASP A 66 -9.65 -9.06 -14.21
CA ASP A 66 -9.81 -7.78 -13.49
C ASP A 66 -9.44 -7.93 -12.01
N VAL A 67 -9.76 -9.07 -11.38
CA VAL A 67 -9.35 -9.34 -10.00
C VAL A 67 -7.83 -9.50 -9.90
N GLU A 68 -7.21 -10.19 -10.88
CA GLU A 68 -5.76 -10.34 -10.92
C GLU A 68 -5.02 -9.04 -11.23
N ARG A 69 -5.62 -8.11 -11.99
CA ARG A 69 -5.08 -6.75 -12.17
C ARG A 69 -4.99 -6.01 -10.83
N VAL A 70 -6.08 -5.97 -10.06
CA VAL A 70 -6.08 -5.29 -8.75
C VAL A 70 -5.13 -6.00 -7.77
N ARG A 71 -5.07 -7.35 -7.79
CA ARG A 71 -4.12 -8.11 -6.96
C ARG A 71 -2.66 -7.77 -7.29
N ARG A 72 -2.31 -7.66 -8.58
CA ARG A 72 -0.97 -7.27 -9.02
C ARG A 72 -0.62 -5.85 -8.58
N ASN A 73 -1.55 -4.91 -8.68
CA ASN A 73 -1.34 -3.55 -8.19
C ASN A 73 -1.11 -3.53 -6.66
N HIS A 74 -1.90 -4.30 -5.91
CA HIS A 74 -1.72 -4.41 -4.47
C HIS A 74 -0.37 -5.05 -4.08
N LEU A 75 0.08 -6.07 -4.82
CA LEU A 75 1.41 -6.66 -4.63
C LEU A 75 2.53 -5.66 -4.96
N ASN A 76 2.38 -4.88 -6.04
CA ASN A 76 3.31 -3.80 -6.38
C ASN A 76 3.39 -2.75 -5.27
N ASP A 77 2.25 -2.36 -4.68
CA ASP A 77 2.21 -1.45 -3.54
C ASP A 77 2.96 -2.05 -2.35
N ILE A 78 2.77 -3.34 -2.03
CA ILE A 78 3.48 -4.03 -0.94
C ILE A 78 5.00 -4.03 -1.19
N GLU A 79 5.43 -4.41 -2.40
CA GLU A 79 6.84 -4.51 -2.77
C GLU A 79 7.56 -3.15 -2.77
N ASN A 80 6.84 -2.05 -3.00
CA ASN A 80 7.44 -0.69 -3.02
C ASN A 80 7.32 0.05 -1.68
N ILE A 81 6.17 -0.02 -1.01
CA ILE A 81 5.88 0.76 0.20
C ILE A 81 6.68 0.22 1.39
N ILE A 82 6.86 -1.10 1.51
CA ILE A 82 7.62 -1.69 2.62
C ILE A 82 9.09 -1.20 2.59
N PRO A 83 9.84 -1.32 1.47
CA PRO A 83 11.18 -0.76 1.38
C PRO A 83 11.21 0.76 1.58
N PHE A 84 10.23 1.50 1.05
CA PHE A 84 10.16 2.95 1.23
C PHE A 84 10.08 3.35 2.70
N VAL A 85 9.23 2.69 3.49
CA VAL A 85 9.11 2.97 4.92
C VAL A 85 10.42 2.66 5.63
N LEU A 86 11.04 1.50 5.36
CA LEU A 86 12.30 1.10 5.97
C LEU A 86 13.46 2.05 5.64
N ILE A 87 13.66 2.34 4.34
CA ILE A 87 14.71 3.25 3.87
C ILE A 87 14.44 4.67 4.36
N GLY A 88 13.19 5.12 4.40
CA GLY A 88 12.82 6.43 4.88
C GLY A 88 13.18 6.64 6.36
N PHE A 89 12.99 5.63 7.21
CA PHE A 89 13.46 5.67 8.60
C PHE A 89 14.98 5.85 8.69
N CYS A 90 15.75 5.07 7.91
CA CYS A 90 17.20 5.23 7.85
C CYS A 90 17.62 6.61 7.31
N TYR A 91 16.91 7.11 6.29
CA TYR A 91 17.20 8.37 5.62
C TYR A 91 17.07 9.58 6.54
N ILE A 92 16.12 9.57 7.48
CA ILE A 92 15.95 10.65 8.47
C ILE A 92 17.19 10.79 9.38
N VAL A 93 17.86 9.68 9.69
CA VAL A 93 19.08 9.67 10.53
C VAL A 93 20.27 10.31 9.80
N CYS A 94 20.29 10.25 8.47
CA CYS A 94 21.32 10.88 7.65
C CYS A 94 21.25 12.41 7.63
N ASN A 95 20.28 13.02 8.33
CA ASN A 95 20.05 14.47 8.38
C ASN A 95 20.07 15.16 7.00
N PRO A 96 19.22 14.72 6.06
CA PRO A 96 19.19 15.26 4.71
C PRO A 96 18.58 16.66 4.69
N ASP A 97 18.86 17.39 3.60
CA ASP A 97 18.20 18.67 3.36
C ASP A 97 16.66 18.51 3.32
N PRO A 98 15.88 19.33 4.06
CA PRO A 98 14.43 19.18 4.14
C PRO A 98 13.69 19.35 2.81
N HIS A 99 14.19 20.21 1.92
CA HIS A 99 13.57 20.39 0.61
C HIS A 99 13.81 19.18 -0.29
N MET A 100 15.04 18.68 -0.32
CA MET A 100 15.34 17.45 -1.05
C MET A 100 14.54 16.27 -0.52
N ALA A 101 14.52 16.05 0.80
CA ALA A 101 13.77 14.96 1.40
C ALA A 101 12.27 15.00 1.06
N LEU A 102 11.66 16.20 1.08
CA LEU A 102 10.27 16.38 0.70
C LEU A 102 10.00 15.98 -0.76
N TRP A 103 10.90 16.30 -1.68
CA TRP A 103 10.79 15.89 -3.08
C TRP A 103 10.87 14.36 -3.23
N HIS A 104 11.78 13.69 -2.51
CA HIS A 104 11.86 12.23 -2.54
C HIS A 104 10.54 11.58 -2.08
N PHE A 105 9.94 12.07 -0.99
CA PHE A 105 8.67 11.53 -0.48
C PHE A 105 7.50 11.80 -1.44
N ARG A 106 7.46 13.00 -2.05
CA ARG A 106 6.44 13.34 -3.05
C ARG A 106 6.54 12.49 -4.30
N LEU A 107 7.74 12.36 -4.86
CA LEU A 107 7.98 11.56 -6.05
C LEU A 107 7.58 10.11 -5.82
N PHE A 108 7.95 9.54 -4.67
CA PHE A 108 7.53 8.18 -4.31
C PHE A 108 6.00 8.06 -4.24
N PHE A 109 5.32 8.97 -3.54
CA PHE A 109 3.86 8.91 -3.37
C PHE A 109 3.10 9.05 -4.70
N PHE A 110 3.54 9.94 -5.59
CA PHE A 110 2.84 10.18 -6.86
C PHE A 110 3.20 9.18 -7.96
N PHE A 111 4.40 8.62 -7.95
CA PHE A 111 4.89 7.76 -9.03
C PHE A 111 4.68 6.26 -8.75
N THR A 112 4.33 5.88 -7.51
CA THR A 112 3.96 4.49 -7.21
C THR A 112 2.60 4.17 -7.83
N PRO A 113 2.52 3.15 -8.72
CA PRO A 113 1.32 2.81 -9.48
C PRO A 113 0.15 2.36 -8.61
#